data_AF-A0A2M8Z115-F1
#
_entry.id   AF-A0A2M8Z115-F1
#
_cell.length_a   1.000
_cell.length_b   1.000
_cell.length_c   1.000
_cell.angle_alpha   90.00
_cell.angle_beta   90.00
_cell.angle_gamma   90.00
#
_symmetry.space_group_name_H-M   'P 1'
#
loop_
_entity.id
_entity.type
_entity.pdbx_description
1 polymer ?
#
loop_
_entity_poly.entity_id
_entity_poly.type
_entity_poly.pdbx_seq_one_letter_code
_entity_poly.pdbx_strand_id
1 'polypeptide(L)' 'MSYIAPAVQAKFESLSIDLKNEILERNVQINTIYDLIRVLEEIVNEGS' A
#
# COMPACT_ATOMS: atom_id res chain seq x y z
N MET A 1 -4.91 6.28 -10.44
CA MET A 1 -5.70 5.17 -9.87
C MET A 1 -4.72 4.14 -9.34
N SER A 2 -4.67 3.95 -8.02
CA SER A 2 -3.86 2.86 -7.46
C SER A 2 -4.47 1.51 -7.85
N TYR A 3 -3.63 0.55 -8.21
CA TYR A 3 -4.04 -0.81 -8.54
C TYR A 3 -3.53 -1.76 -7.47
N ILE A 4 -4.40 -2.62 -6.95
CA ILE A 4 -4.04 -3.59 -5.93
C ILE A 4 -4.42 -4.96 -6.48
N ALA A 5 -3.42 -5.83 -6.66
CA ALA A 5 -3.66 -7.18 -7.13
C ALA A 5 -4.48 -7.99 -6.11
N PRO A 6 -5.41 -8.85 -6.56
CA PRO A 6 -6.26 -9.64 -5.67
C PRO A 6 -5.47 -10.52 -4.70
N ALA A 7 -4.27 -10.95 -5.09
CA ALA A 7 -3.37 -11.74 -4.23
C ALA A 7 -2.89 -10.98 -2.97
N VAL A 8 -2.77 -9.66 -3.05
CA VAL A 8 -2.36 -8.80 -1.92
C VAL A 8 -3.51 -7.99 -1.33
N GLN A 9 -4.67 -8.00 -1.99
CA GLN A 9 -5.86 -7.26 -1.57
C GLN A 9 -6.26 -7.59 -0.13
N ALA A 10 -6.24 -8.88 0.25
CA ALA A 10 -6.53 -9.29 1.63
C ALA A 10 -5.57 -8.67 2.66
N LYS A 11 -4.29 -8.52 2.32
CA LYS A 11 -3.29 -7.86 3.17
C LYS A 11 -3.52 -6.35 3.20
N PHE A 12 -3.80 -5.76 2.05
CA PHE A 12 -4.10 -4.33 1.93
C PHE A 12 -5.35 -3.95 2.75
N GLU A 13 -6.42 -4.73 2.68
CA GLU A 13 -7.65 -4.50 3.44
C GLU A 13 -7.42 -4.62 4.95
N SER A 14 -6.51 -5.52 5.38
CA SER A 14 -6.09 -5.68 6.77
C SER A 14 -5.30 -4.49 7.33
N LEU A 15 -4.86 -3.53 6.51
CA LEU A 15 -4.19 -2.32 6.96
C LEU A 15 -5.19 -1.31 7.54
N SER A 16 -4.66 -0.40 8.37
CA SER A 16 -5.40 0.77 8.87
C SER A 16 -5.86 1.68 7.73
N ILE A 17 -6.93 2.43 7.98
CA ILE A 17 -7.53 3.34 6.99
C ILE A 17 -6.54 4.42 6.55
N ASP A 18 -5.73 4.97 7.47
CA ASP A 18 -4.68 5.95 7.15
C ASP A 18 -3.67 5.42 6.13
N LEU A 19 -3.13 4.22 6.33
CA LEU A 19 -2.20 3.60 5.38
C LEU A 19 -2.85 3.37 4.03
N LYS A 20 -4.12 2.92 4.01
CA LYS A 20 -4.86 2.74 2.75
C LYS A 20 -5.04 4.06 2.03
N ASN A 21 -5.38 5.14 2.73
CA ASN A 21 -5.53 6.47 2.14
C ASN A 21 -4.20 6.96 1.56
N GLU A 22 -3.10 6.89 2.33
CA GLU A 22 -1.76 7.24 1.84
C GLU A 22 -1.37 6.47 0.57
N ILE A 23 -1.59 5.15 0.56
CA ILE A 23 -1.32 4.31 -0.62
C ILE A 23 -2.20 4.71 -1.82
N LEU A 24 -3.46 5.09 -1.58
CA LEU A 24 -4.39 5.54 -2.62
C LEU A 24 -4.00 6.93 -3.16
N GLU A 25 -3.56 7.84 -2.30
CA GLU A 25 -3.10 9.18 -2.68
C GLU A 25 -1.83 9.12 -3.55
N ARG A 26 -0.93 8.18 -3.26
CA ARG A 26 0.32 7.98 -4.01
C ARG A 26 0.17 7.35 -5.40
N ASN A 27 -1.03 6.91 -5.78
CA ASN A 27 -1.31 6.34 -7.11
C ASN A 27 -0.40 5.15 -7.50
N VAL A 28 -0.05 4.29 -6.54
CA VAL A 28 0.88 3.15 -6.75
C VAL A 28 0.21 1.90 -7.31
N GLN A 29 0.99 1.02 -7.96
CA GLN A 29 0.51 -0.24 -8.53
C GLN A 29 1.09 -1.46 -7.82
N ILE A 30 0.35 -1.94 -6.83
CA ILE A 30 0.75 -3.07 -5.99
C ILE A 30 0.34 -4.38 -6.67
N ASN A 31 1.29 -4.94 -7.41
CA ASN A 31 1.11 -6.23 -8.09
C ASN A 31 1.52 -7.44 -7.23
N THR A 32 2.45 -7.23 -6.30
CA THR A 32 3.00 -8.29 -5.45
C THR A 32 3.14 -7.81 -4.01
N ILE A 33 3.35 -8.75 -3.08
CA ILE A 33 3.48 -8.42 -1.66
C ILE A 33 4.73 -7.58 -1.38
N TYR A 34 5.79 -7.74 -2.18
CA TYR A 34 7.00 -6.93 -2.09
C TYR A 34 6.73 -5.46 -2.42
N ASP A 35 5.85 -5.20 -3.39
CA ASP A 35 5.43 -3.84 -3.75
C ASP A 35 4.68 -3.20 -2.58
N LEU A 36 3.80 -3.98 -1.92
CA LEU A 36 3.08 -3.53 -0.73
C LEU A 36 4.04 -3.18 0.41
N ILE A 37 5.00 -4.06 0.69
CA ILE A 37 6.01 -3.84 1.73
C ILE A 37 6.81 -2.58 1.45
N ARG A 38 7.26 -2.41 0.20
CA ARG A 38 8.10 -1.29 -0.20
C ARG A 38 7.37 0.05 -0.07
N VAL A 39 6.10 0.11 -0.48
CA VAL A 39 5.26 1.30 -0.32
C VAL A 39 5.00 1.59 1.17
N LEU A 40 4.74 0.56 1.96
CA LEU A 40 4.57 0.72 3.41
C LEU A 40 5.85 1.24 4.07
N GLU A 41 7.01 0.74 3.69
CA GLU A 41 8.30 1.24 4.19
C GLU A 41 8.53 2.70 3.80
N GLU A 42 8.25 3.09 2.55
CA GLU A 42 8.36 4.50 2.12
C GLU A 42 7.46 5.41 2.97
N ILE A 43 6.20 5.02 3.18
CA ILE A 43 5.24 5.77 4.01
C ILE A 43 5.75 5.92 5.45
N VAL A 44 6.21 4.83 6.06
CA VAL A 44 6.71 4.86 7.45
C VAL A 44 7.99 5.69 7.56
N ASN A 45 8.86 5.62 6.55
CA ASN A 45 10.13 6.32 6.53
C ASN A 45 9.97 7.83 6.25
N GLU A 46 8.96 8.23 5.47
CA GLU A 46 8.64 9.65 5.26
C GLU A 46 7.90 10.29 6.44
N GLY A 47 7.19 9.48 7.24
CA GLY A 47 6.51 9.93 8.46
C GLY A 47 7.40 10.05 9.71
N SER A 48 8.71 9.77 9.59
CA SER A 48 9.69 9.73 10.70
C SER A 48 10.63 10.93 10.74
#